data_AF-A0A7X7AHX3-F1
#
_entry.id   AF-A0A7X7AHX3-F1
#
_cell.length_a   1.000
_cell.length_b   1.000
_cell.length_c   1.000
_cell.angle_alpha   90.00
_cell.angle_beta   90.00
_cell.angle_gamma   90.00
#
_symmetry.space_group_name_H-M   'P 1'
#
loop_
_entity.id
_entity.type
_entity.pdbx_description
1 polymer ?
#
loop_
_entity_poly.entity_id
_entity_poly.type
_entity_poly.pdbx_seq_one_letter_code
_entity_poly.pdbx_strand_id
1 'polypeptide(L)'
;CIKETESNGKSLDQLVHGEWVLAVGKGFDWLHTPNMALIVGPYDPNIGEPIKTAAGIIKANLEKGINNKGMVLLSSAVYVDPVEKTRAKERTLFMNRLSQEIIRKNYPEMLGQMHSMAVVLNASTMEMEIVE
;
A
#
# COMPACT_ATOMS: atom_id res chain seq x y z
N CYS A 1 -33.43 15.79 10.75
CA CYS A 1 -32.86 15.96 12.10
C CYS A 1 -31.66 15.02 12.18
N ILE A 2 -30.43 15.59 12.18
CA ILE A 2 -29.12 15.01 12.57
C ILE A 2 -28.77 13.63 11.95
N LYS A 3 -28.09 13.56 10.79
CA LYS A 3 -26.62 13.48 10.58
C LYS A 3 -25.93 12.34 11.36
N GLU A 4 -25.65 11.24 10.66
CA GLU A 4 -24.43 10.47 10.84
C GLU A 4 -24.07 9.83 9.50
N THR A 5 -23.12 10.44 8.82
CA THR A 5 -22.48 9.85 7.64
C THR A 5 -21.51 8.81 8.20
N GLU A 6 -21.93 7.55 8.17
CA GLU A 6 -21.08 6.42 8.56
C GLU A 6 -19.78 6.49 7.75
N SER A 7 -18.68 6.80 8.43
CA SER A 7 -17.35 6.71 7.87
C SER A 7 -17.08 5.24 7.58
N ASN A 8 -17.29 4.83 6.34
CA ASN A 8 -17.04 3.47 5.85
C ASN A 8 -15.53 3.19 5.69
N GLY A 9 -14.71 3.67 6.63
CA GLY A 9 -13.29 3.40 6.70
C GLY A 9 -13.07 2.04 7.36
N LYS A 10 -13.06 0.97 6.56
CA LYS A 10 -12.56 -0.32 7.04
C LYS A 10 -11.13 -0.12 7.52
N SER A 11 -10.82 -0.57 8.74
CA SER A 11 -9.43 -0.61 9.21
C SER A 11 -8.62 -1.52 8.30
N LEU A 12 -7.41 -1.13 7.93
CA LEU A 12 -6.57 -1.95 7.04
C LEU A 12 -6.21 -3.30 7.68
N ASP A 13 -6.23 -3.39 9.01
CA ASP A 13 -6.12 -4.64 9.78
C ASP A 13 -7.23 -5.65 9.44
N GLN A 14 -8.40 -5.18 9.00
CA GLN A 14 -9.49 -6.02 8.50
C GLN A 14 -9.33 -6.36 7.01
N LEU A 15 -8.48 -5.65 6.27
CA LEU A 15 -8.23 -5.89 4.85
C LEU A 15 -7.05 -6.85 4.64
N VAL A 16 -6.09 -6.87 5.55
CA VAL A 16 -4.89 -7.72 5.49
C VAL A 16 -5.05 -8.86 6.50
N HIS A 17 -5.63 -9.99 6.07
CA HIS A 17 -5.88 -11.15 6.94
C HIS A 17 -4.63 -12.02 7.19
N GLY A 18 -3.50 -11.38 7.47
CA GLY A 18 -2.19 -12.03 7.59
C GLY A 18 -1.51 -12.23 6.25
N GLU A 19 -1.74 -11.40 5.24
CA GLU A 19 -0.93 -11.42 4.02
C GLU A 19 0.40 -10.70 4.22
N TRP A 20 1.37 -10.94 3.34
CA TRP A 20 2.56 -10.11 3.28
C TRP A 20 2.21 -8.75 2.67
N VAL A 21 2.51 -7.67 3.39
CA VAL A 21 2.24 -6.31 2.90
C VAL A 21 3.51 -5.67 2.37
N LEU A 22 3.47 -5.21 1.12
CA LEU A 22 4.41 -4.24 0.58
C LEU A 22 3.77 -2.87 0.56
N ALA A 23 4.18 -2.02 1.51
CA ALA A 23 3.70 -0.65 1.62
C ALA A 23 4.68 0.31 0.93
N VAL A 24 4.17 1.13 0.01
CA VAL A 24 4.93 2.11 -0.79
C VAL A 24 4.34 3.51 -0.60
N GLY A 25 5.16 4.48 -0.15
CA GLY A 25 4.72 5.86 0.07
C GLY A 25 4.78 6.32 1.54
N LYS A 26 3.82 7.14 1.99
CA LYS A 26 3.79 7.77 3.33
C LYS A 26 2.51 7.49 4.10
N GLY A 27 2.57 7.69 5.42
CA GLY A 27 1.40 7.61 6.30
C GLY A 27 1.05 6.18 6.65
N PHE A 28 2.07 5.35 6.89
CA PHE A 28 1.93 3.98 7.39
C PHE A 28 2.28 3.86 8.87
N ASP A 29 2.46 5.00 9.56
CA ASP A 29 2.86 5.05 10.97
C ASP A 29 1.84 4.39 11.90
N TRP A 30 0.60 4.16 11.43
CA TRP A 30 -0.45 3.43 12.13
C TRP A 30 -0.49 1.94 11.79
N LEU A 31 0.20 1.48 10.73
CA LEU A 31 0.18 0.10 10.26
C LEU A 31 1.17 -0.76 11.07
N HIS A 32 0.70 -1.31 12.19
CA HIS A 32 1.52 -2.12 13.12
C HIS A 32 1.28 -3.63 12.96
N THR A 33 1.16 -4.14 11.73
CA THR A 33 0.86 -5.55 11.47
C THR A 33 2.13 -6.43 11.40
N PRO A 34 2.12 -7.63 12.02
CA PRO A 34 3.17 -8.63 11.81
C PRO A 34 3.13 -9.17 10.36
N ASN A 35 4.28 -9.55 9.79
CA ASN A 35 4.48 -9.94 8.37
C ASN A 35 4.45 -8.77 7.37
N MET A 36 5.14 -7.68 7.70
CA MET A 36 5.23 -6.48 6.89
C MET A 36 6.63 -6.29 6.30
N ALA A 37 6.72 -6.02 5.00
CA ALA A 37 7.92 -5.47 4.36
C ALA A 37 7.65 -4.00 4.03
N LEU A 38 8.12 -3.10 4.90
CA LEU A 38 7.96 -1.65 4.75
C LEU A 38 9.10 -1.10 3.91
N ILE A 39 8.85 -0.61 2.69
CA ILE A 39 9.89 0.00 1.84
C ILE A 39 9.50 1.42 1.39
N VAL A 40 10.16 2.37 2.08
CA VAL A 40 10.76 3.66 1.68
C VAL A 40 9.93 4.62 0.81
N GLY A 41 9.44 5.67 1.47
CA GLY A 41 9.84 7.07 1.24
C GLY A 41 9.74 7.63 -0.19
N PRO A 42 8.91 8.66 -0.45
CA PRO A 42 8.58 9.16 -1.79
C PRO A 42 9.69 9.97 -2.50
N TYR A 43 10.96 9.81 -2.11
CA TYR A 43 12.07 10.67 -2.55
C TYR A 43 13.28 9.94 -3.14
N ASP A 44 13.23 8.62 -3.35
CA ASP A 44 14.31 7.94 -4.08
C ASP A 44 14.10 8.07 -5.60
N PRO A 45 15.02 8.70 -6.35
CA PRO A 45 14.95 8.75 -7.82
C PRO A 45 15.03 7.36 -8.47
N ASN A 46 15.48 6.33 -7.74
CA ASN A 46 15.47 4.92 -8.14
C ASN A 46 14.62 4.06 -7.19
N ILE A 47 13.38 4.48 -6.91
CA ILE A 47 12.42 3.71 -6.09
C ILE A 47 12.14 2.28 -6.63
N GLY A 48 12.53 1.99 -7.87
CA GLY A 48 12.35 0.68 -8.49
C GLY A 48 13.17 -0.44 -7.87
N GLU A 49 14.44 -0.19 -7.54
CA GLU A 49 15.31 -1.22 -6.94
C GLU A 49 14.81 -1.64 -5.55
N PRO A 50 14.45 -0.71 -4.63
CA PRO A 50 13.83 -1.07 -3.36
C PRO A 50 12.53 -1.87 -3.51
N ILE A 51 11.61 -1.46 -4.41
CA ILE A 51 10.35 -2.20 -4.66
C ILE A 51 10.64 -3.63 -5.10
N LYS A 52 11.59 -3.80 -6.04
CA LYS A 52 12.02 -5.11 -6.52
C LYS A 52 12.59 -5.97 -5.39
N THR A 53 13.50 -5.43 -4.58
CA THR A 53 14.09 -6.16 -3.46
C THR A 53 13.02 -6.60 -2.44
N ALA A 54 12.08 -5.71 -2.11
CA ALA A 54 10.97 -6.03 -1.20
C ALA A 54 10.13 -7.20 -1.72
N ALA A 55 9.72 -7.13 -2.98
CA ALA A 55 8.92 -8.16 -3.62
C ALA A 55 9.67 -9.50 -3.65
N GLY A 56 10.98 -9.48 -3.89
CA GLY A 56 11.83 -10.68 -3.83
C GLY A 56 11.87 -11.32 -2.44
N ILE A 57 11.91 -10.52 -1.36
CA ILE A 57 11.86 -11.03 0.02
C ILE A 57 10.50 -11.68 0.30
N ILE A 58 9.40 -11.02 -0.08
CA ILE A 58 8.04 -11.55 0.09
C ILE A 58 7.90 -12.87 -0.68
N LYS A 59 8.33 -12.90 -1.95
CA LYS A 59 8.34 -14.10 -2.78
C LYS A 59 9.06 -15.26 -2.10
N ALA A 60 10.28 -15.03 -1.61
CA ALA A 60 11.06 -16.07 -0.95
C ALA A 60 10.38 -16.60 0.33
N ASN A 61 9.60 -15.77 1.03
CA ASN A 61 8.83 -16.19 2.19
C ASN A 61 7.57 -16.99 1.78
N LEU A 62 6.88 -16.56 0.72
CA LEU A 62 5.75 -17.30 0.14
C LEU A 62 6.19 -18.71 -0.31
N GLU A 63 7.32 -18.83 -1.01
CA GLU A 63 7.88 -20.11 -1.46
C GLU A 63 8.26 -21.05 -0.30
N LYS A 64 8.69 -20.48 0.84
CA LYS A 64 8.97 -21.24 2.07
C LYS A 64 7.71 -21.66 2.83
N GLY A 65 6.53 -21.27 2.35
CA GLY A 65 5.26 -21.50 3.04
C GLY A 65 5.11 -20.69 4.33
N ILE A 66 5.95 -19.66 4.52
CA ILE A 66 5.85 -18.72 5.63
C ILE A 66 4.71 -17.77 5.25
N ASN A 67 3.49 -18.23 5.53
CA ASN A 67 2.21 -17.57 5.25
C ASN A 67 1.76 -17.61 3.77
N ASN A 68 0.83 -18.52 3.45
CA ASN A 68 0.42 -18.83 2.08
C ASN A 68 -0.83 -18.05 1.60
N LYS A 69 -1.10 -16.89 2.20
CA LYS A 69 -2.32 -16.10 1.91
C LYS A 69 -2.16 -15.12 0.74
N GLY A 70 -0.94 -14.98 0.21
CA GLY A 70 -0.64 -14.05 -0.88
C GLY A 70 -0.02 -12.75 -0.37
N MET A 71 -0.15 -11.70 -1.17
CA MET A 71 0.52 -10.42 -0.97
C MET A 71 -0.44 -9.25 -1.21
N VAL A 72 -0.33 -8.22 -0.38
CA VAL A 72 -0.98 -6.93 -0.59
C VAL A 72 0.06 -5.89 -0.98
N LEU A 73 -0.11 -5.28 -2.15
CA LEU A 73 0.58 -4.05 -2.54
C LEU A 73 -0.27 -2.86 -2.13
N LEU A 74 0.23 -2.06 -1.19
CA LEU A 74 -0.46 -0.88 -0.69
C LEU A 74 0.34 0.37 -1.04
N SER A 75 -0.28 1.30 -1.76
CA SER A 75 0.30 2.62 -2.01
C SER A 75 -0.44 3.68 -1.20
N SER A 76 0.30 4.60 -0.59
CA SER A 76 -0.29 5.67 0.22
C SER A 76 0.38 7.03 0.01
N ALA A 77 -0.44 8.08 0.00
CA ALA A 77 0.00 9.46 0.07
C ALA A 77 -0.72 10.22 1.18
N VAL A 78 -0.02 11.13 1.84
CA VAL A 78 -0.55 11.97 2.91
C VAL A 78 -0.81 13.37 2.37
N TYR A 79 -1.93 13.98 2.75
CA TYR A 79 -2.24 15.39 2.51
C TYR A 79 -2.63 16.08 3.82
N VAL A 80 -2.34 17.37 3.95
CA VAL A 80 -2.72 18.16 5.14
C VAL A 80 -3.90 19.06 4.80
N ASP A 81 -3.82 19.76 3.67
CA ASP A 81 -4.85 20.66 3.18
C ASP A 81 -5.76 19.94 2.16
N PRO A 82 -7.11 20.06 2.27
CA PRO A 82 -8.04 19.50 1.29
C PRO A 82 -7.73 19.84 -0.18
N VAL A 83 -7.10 20.99 -0.45
CA VAL A 83 -6.71 21.41 -1.80
C VAL A 83 -5.61 20.52 -2.38
N GLU A 84 -4.78 19.89 -1.53
CA GLU A 84 -3.73 18.96 -1.94
C GLU A 84 -4.25 17.53 -2.21
N LYS A 85 -5.49 17.22 -1.80
CA LYS A 85 -6.07 15.88 -1.85
C LYS A 85 -6.01 15.26 -3.25
N THR A 86 -6.37 16.02 -4.28
CA THR A 86 -6.34 15.54 -5.68
C THR A 86 -4.92 15.16 -6.10
N ARG A 87 -3.92 15.96 -5.73
CA ARG A 87 -2.51 15.66 -6.01
C ARG A 87 -2.03 14.43 -5.24
N ALA A 88 -2.50 14.24 -4.01
CA ALA A 88 -2.21 13.03 -3.24
C ALA A 88 -2.82 11.78 -3.90
N LYS A 89 -4.04 11.88 -4.42
CA LYS A 89 -4.70 10.81 -5.18
C LYS A 89 -3.89 10.39 -6.41
N GLU A 90 -3.49 11.36 -7.24
CA GLU A 90 -2.67 11.07 -8.43
C GLU A 90 -1.33 10.43 -8.08
N ARG A 91 -0.67 10.91 -7.02
CA ARG A 91 0.60 10.35 -6.54
C ARG A 91 0.43 8.90 -6.10
N THR A 92 -0.58 8.59 -5.30
CA THR A 92 -0.80 7.23 -4.81
C THR A 92 -1.13 6.27 -5.95
N LEU A 93 -1.96 6.68 -6.92
CA LEU A 93 -2.29 5.90 -8.10
C LEU A 93 -1.06 5.68 -9.01
N PHE A 94 -0.23 6.70 -9.20
CA PHE A 94 1.02 6.58 -9.95
C PHE A 94 1.98 5.59 -9.28
N MET A 95 2.19 5.70 -7.97
CA MET A 95 3.03 4.78 -7.20
C MET A 95 2.52 3.35 -7.24
N ASN A 96 1.20 3.18 -7.17
CA ASN A 96 0.58 1.88 -7.24
C ASN A 96 0.83 1.21 -8.60
N ARG A 97 0.58 1.93 -9.70
CA ARG A 97 0.84 1.42 -11.06
C ARG A 97 2.33 1.12 -11.29
N LEU A 98 3.22 2.03 -10.90
CA LEU A 98 4.67 1.82 -11.04
C LEU A 98 5.12 0.56 -10.29
N SER A 99 4.63 0.37 -9.06
CA SER A 99 4.97 -0.79 -8.24
C SER A 99 4.47 -2.09 -8.87
N GLN A 100 3.23 -2.11 -9.37
CA GLN A 100 2.69 -3.26 -10.11
C GLN A 100 3.52 -3.57 -11.37
N GLU A 101 3.96 -2.56 -12.12
CA GLU A 101 4.78 -2.76 -13.31
C GLU A 101 6.15 -3.35 -12.98
N ILE A 102 6.80 -2.88 -11.92
CA ILE A 102 8.07 -3.42 -11.44
C ILE A 102 7.91 -4.88 -11.02
N ILE A 103 6.87 -5.18 -10.23
CA ILE A 103 6.60 -6.55 -9.77
C ILE A 103 6.30 -7.45 -10.97
N ARG A 104 5.43 -7.02 -11.90
CA ARG A 104 5.11 -7.77 -13.12
C ARG A 104 6.36 -8.09 -13.95
N LYS A 105 7.30 -7.15 -14.06
CA LYS A 105 8.53 -7.32 -14.84
C LYS A 105 9.51 -8.30 -14.20
N ASN A 106 9.59 -8.33 -12.87
CA ASN A 106 10.62 -9.10 -12.15
C ASN A 106 10.12 -10.41 -11.54
N TYR A 107 8.83 -10.47 -11.15
CA TYR A 107 8.18 -11.58 -10.45
C TYR A 107 6.72 -11.78 -10.93
N PRO A 108 6.49 -12.03 -12.23
CA PRO A 108 5.14 -12.13 -12.81
C PRO A 108 4.25 -13.19 -12.15
N GLU A 109 4.83 -14.25 -11.59
CA GLU A 109 4.14 -15.30 -10.85
C GLU A 109 3.39 -14.81 -9.61
N MET A 110 3.85 -13.70 -9.00
CA MET A 110 3.22 -13.14 -7.80
C MET A 110 1.88 -12.46 -8.11
N LEU A 111 1.64 -12.06 -9.37
CA LEU A 111 0.44 -11.30 -9.74
C LEU A 111 -0.85 -12.08 -9.50
N GLY A 112 -0.83 -13.41 -9.61
CA GLY A 112 -2.01 -14.25 -9.38
C GLY A 112 -2.48 -14.27 -7.92
N GLN A 113 -1.63 -13.85 -6.99
CA GLN A 113 -1.89 -13.85 -5.54
C GLN A 113 -1.66 -12.46 -4.93
N MET A 114 -1.62 -11.43 -5.78
CA MET A 114 -1.37 -10.06 -5.36
C MET A 114 -2.66 -9.24 -5.42
N HIS A 115 -3.05 -8.67 -4.28
CA HIS A 115 -4.09 -7.65 -4.22
C HIS A 115 -3.44 -6.26 -4.17
N SER A 116 -3.93 -5.33 -4.97
CA SER A 116 -3.37 -3.97 -5.04
C SER A 116 -4.38 -2.94 -4.57
N MET A 117 -3.94 -2.00 -3.73
CA MET A 117 -4.77 -0.94 -3.17
C MET A 117 -4.01 0.39 -3.14
N ALA A 118 -4.68 1.48 -3.50
CA ALA A 118 -4.17 2.83 -3.35
C ALA A 118 -5.04 3.60 -2.35
N VAL A 119 -4.39 4.31 -1.42
CA VAL A 119 -5.07 5.08 -0.38
C VAL A 119 -4.49 6.49 -0.27
N VAL A 120 -5.30 7.42 0.24
CA VAL A 120 -4.84 8.72 0.72
C VAL A 120 -5.22 8.89 2.18
N LEU A 121 -4.34 9.56 2.93
CA LEU A 121 -4.52 9.83 4.36
C LEU A 121 -4.56 11.34 4.58
N ASN A 122 -5.58 11.81 5.29
CA ASN A 122 -5.62 13.16 5.82
C ASN A 122 -4.77 13.22 7.10
N ALA A 123 -3.68 13.99 7.11
CA ALA A 123 -2.79 14.11 8.26
C ALA A 123 -3.47 14.73 9.49
N SER A 124 -4.48 15.58 9.27
CA SER A 124 -5.14 16.34 10.34
C SER A 124 -6.23 15.51 11.03
N THR A 125 -6.94 14.67 10.27
CA THR A 125 -8.07 13.87 10.79
C THR A 125 -7.75 12.38 10.94
N MET A 126 -6.61 11.92 10.39
CA MET A 126 -6.29 10.50 10.23
C MET A 126 -7.32 9.72 9.40
N GLU A 127 -8.19 10.40 8.66
CA GLU A 127 -9.15 9.76 7.75
C GLU A 127 -8.42 9.18 6.55
N MET A 128 -8.68 7.90 6.29
CA MET A 128 -8.17 7.18 5.13
C MET A 128 -9.28 7.02 4.09
N GLU A 129 -8.93 7.22 2.83
CA GLU A 129 -9.82 6.99 1.69
C GLU A 129 -9.13 6.11 0.65
N ILE A 130 -9.82 5.07 0.20
CA ILE A 130 -9.39 4.24 -0.93
C ILE A 130 -9.59 5.03 -2.23
N VAL A 131 -8.59 5.00 -3.10
CA VAL A 131 -8.60 5.70 -4.38
C VAL A 131 -8.62 4.66 -5.50
N GLU A 132 -9.58 4.79 -6.41
CA GLU A 132 -9.71 3.99 -7.63
C GLU A 132 -9.25 4.78 -8.86
#